data_AF-X0RWA2-F1
#
_entry.id   AF-X0RWA2-F1
#
_cell.length_a   1.000
_cell.length_b   1.000
_cell.length_c   1.000
_cell.angle_alpha   90.00
_cell.angle_beta   90.00
_cell.angle_gamma   90.00
#
_symmetry.space_group_name_H-M   'P 1'
#
loop_
_entity.id
_entity.type
_entity.pdbx_description
1 polymer ?
#
loop_
_entity_poly.entity_id
_entity_poly.type
_entity_poly.pdbx_seq_one_letter_code
_entity_poly.pdbx_strand_id
1 'polypeptide(L)' 'NLTREGLMDAVESIEDWHTDLLLDEINITLSDTDHIALQTARMLRVVVEDGKAGFEYFGPLYVFED' A
#
# COMPACT_ATOMS: atom_id res chain seq x y z
N ASN A 1 3.84 7.76 -19.59
CA ASN A 1 2.90 7.03 -20.48
C ASN A 1 1.87 6.41 -19.55
N LEU A 2 0.57 6.69 -19.66
CA LEU A 2 -0.45 6.11 -18.75
C LEU A 2 -0.83 4.68 -19.19
N THR A 3 0.18 3.88 -19.54
CA THR A 3 0.05 2.46 -19.87
C THR A 3 0.28 1.62 -18.62
N ARG A 4 -0.20 0.37 -18.61
CA ARG A 4 0.11 -0.58 -17.53
C ARG A 4 1.61 -0.72 -17.30
N GLU A 5 2.36 -0.93 -18.38
CA GLU A 5 3.82 -1.02 -18.37
C GLU A 5 4.45 0.23 -17.74
N GLY A 6 4.08 1.43 -18.20
CA GLY A 6 4.62 2.68 -17.66
C GLY A 6 4.21 2.95 -16.20
N LEU A 7 3.11 2.38 -15.72
CA LEU A 7 2.74 2.40 -14.31
C LEU A 7 3.60 1.43 -13.49
N MET A 8 3.86 0.23 -14.01
CA MET A 8 4.74 -0.75 -13.34
C MET A 8 6.18 -0.24 -13.26
N ASP A 9 6.72 0.29 -14.35
CA ASP A 9 8.04 0.92 -14.35
C ASP A 9 8.16 2.04 -13.31
N ALA A 10 7.09 2.85 -13.16
CA ALA A 10 7.06 3.92 -12.17
C ALA A 10 7.02 3.38 -10.73
N VAL A 11 6.25 2.31 -10.48
CA VAL A 11 6.16 1.64 -9.18
C VAL A 11 7.51 1.02 -8.79
N GLU A 12 8.14 0.30 -9.72
CA GLU A 12 9.42 -0.39 -9.51
C GLU A 12 10.60 0.60 -9.39
N SER A 13 10.40 1.87 -9.79
CA SER A 13 11.39 2.94 -9.57
C SER A 13 11.36 3.57 -8.17
N ILE A 14 10.48 3.12 -7.26
CA ILE A 14 10.40 3.63 -5.88
C ILE A 14 11.57 3.05 -5.08
N GLU A 15 12.58 3.90 -4.84
CA GLU A 15 13.75 3.60 -4.01
C GLU A 15 13.91 4.64 -2.90
N ASP A 16 14.19 4.16 -1.69
CA ASP A 16 14.52 4.99 -0.51
C ASP A 16 13.48 6.10 -0.21
N TRP A 17 12.20 5.80 -0.47
CA TRP A 17 11.12 6.77 -0.28
C TRP A 17 10.73 6.90 1.19
N HIS A 18 10.58 8.14 1.64
CA HIS A 18 10.15 8.50 3.00
C HIS A 18 9.06 9.57 2.95
N THR A 19 8.12 9.53 3.90
CA THR A 19 7.08 10.54 4.09
C THR A 19 6.86 10.80 5.57
N ASP A 20 6.43 12.01 5.94
CA ASP A 20 6.12 12.45 7.32
C ASP A 20 5.10 11.56 8.06
N LEU A 21 4.38 10.68 7.35
CA LEU A 21 3.47 9.70 7.95
C LEU A 21 4.17 8.40 8.38
N LEU A 22 5.40 8.15 7.94
CA LEU A 22 6.22 7.03 8.38
C LEU A 22 6.91 7.36 9.70
N LEU A 23 7.31 6.32 10.43
CA LEU A 23 8.18 6.51 11.59
C LEU A 23 9.57 6.93 11.11
N ASP A 24 10.27 7.72 11.92
CA ASP A 24 11.64 8.13 11.67
C ASP A 24 12.52 6.90 11.34
N GLU A 25 13.44 7.07 10.39
CA GLU A 25 14.38 6.06 9.90
C GLU A 25 13.77 4.90 9.08
N ILE A 26 12.47 4.94 8.76
CA ILE A 26 11.84 3.93 7.89
C ILE A 26 11.76 4.41 6.44
N ASN A 27 12.49 3.78 5.53
CA ASN A 27 12.39 4.01 4.09
C ASN A 27 11.74 2.83 3.37
N ILE A 28 11.08 3.13 2.25
CA ILE A 28 10.39 2.14 1.41
C ILE A 28 11.12 2.04 0.07
N THR A 29 11.48 0.82 -0.30
CA THR A 29 11.95 0.45 -1.62
C THR A 29 11.07 -0.68 -2.14
N LEU A 30 10.64 -0.61 -3.40
CA LEU A 30 9.86 -1.66 -4.04
C LEU A 30 10.68 -2.31 -5.15
N SER A 31 10.90 -3.62 -5.07
CA SER A 31 11.53 -4.38 -6.15
C SER A 31 10.54 -4.77 -7.24
N ASP A 32 11.06 -5.28 -8.36
CA ASP A 32 10.32 -5.90 -9.47
C ASP A 32 9.37 -7.04 -9.06
N THR A 33 9.47 -7.52 -7.82
CA THR A 33 8.60 -8.58 -7.29
C THR A 33 7.65 -8.11 -6.18
N ASP A 34 7.79 -6.86 -5.70
CA ASP A 34 7.02 -6.32 -4.57
C ASP A 34 5.69 -5.70 -4.99
N HIS A 35 5.01 -6.35 -5.92
CA HIS A 35 3.78 -5.83 -6.52
C HIS A 35 2.60 -5.81 -5.56
N ILE A 36 2.60 -6.69 -4.55
CA ILE A 36 1.53 -6.78 -3.54
C ILE A 36 1.31 -5.45 -2.82
N ALA A 37 2.38 -4.69 -2.57
CA ALA A 37 2.34 -3.46 -1.80
C ALA A 37 1.41 -2.39 -2.42
N LEU A 38 1.29 -2.37 -3.76
CA LEU A 38 0.47 -1.39 -4.49
C LEU A 38 -0.67 -2.00 -5.29
N GLN A 39 -0.63 -3.31 -5.54
CA GLN A 39 -1.67 -4.02 -6.30
C GLN A 39 -2.69 -4.74 -5.41
N THR A 40 -2.57 -4.63 -4.09
CA THR A 40 -3.57 -5.18 -3.17
C THR A 40 -4.06 -4.15 -2.17
N ALA A 41 -5.35 -4.18 -1.85
CA ALA A 41 -5.96 -3.37 -0.81
C ALA A 41 -6.65 -4.26 0.24
N ARG A 42 -6.45 -3.92 1.51
CA ARG A 42 -7.18 -4.52 2.63
C ARG A 42 -8.51 -3.79 2.81
N MET A 43 -9.59 -4.54 2.91
CA MET A 43 -10.86 -3.98 3.36
C MET A 43 -10.79 -3.74 4.88
N LEU A 44 -10.97 -2.48 5.27
CA LEU A 44 -10.90 -2.03 6.67
C LEU A 44 -12.24 -1.45 7.10
N ARG A 45 -12.75 -1.93 8.24
CA ARG A 45 -13.96 -1.42 8.89
C ARG A 45 -13.54 -0.55 10.05
N VAL A 46 -14.15 0.62 10.17
CA VAL A 46 -13.99 1.47 11.36
C VAL A 46 -14.68 0.81 12.53
N VAL A 47 -13.95 0.62 13.63
CA VAL A 47 -14.49 0.19 14.92
C VAL A 47 -14.21 1.25 15.98
N VAL A 48 -15.06 1.34 16.99
CA VAL A 48 -14.86 2.27 18.12
C VAL A 48 -14.84 1.46 19.40
N GLU A 49 -13.69 1.44 20.06
CA GLU A 49 -13.48 0.77 21.35
C GLU A 49 -13.01 1.80 22.37
N ASP A 50 -13.65 1.84 23.54
CA ASP A 50 -13.36 2.80 24.61
C ASP A 50 -13.31 4.28 24.15
N GLY A 51 -14.17 4.61 23.17
CA GLY A 51 -14.26 5.96 22.60
C GLY A 51 -13.13 6.33 21.63
N LYS A 52 -12.25 5.38 21.27
CA LYS A 52 -11.18 5.57 20.29
C LYS A 52 -11.51 4.82 19.00
N ALA A 53 -11.31 5.49 17.86
CA ALA A 53 -11.49 4.89 16.56
C ALA A 53 -10.27 4.01 16.21
N GLY A 54 -10.55 2.81 15.70
CA GLY A 54 -9.58 1.87 15.15
C GLY A 54 -10.06 1.30 13.82
N PHE A 55 -9.23 0.47 13.19
CA PHE A 55 -9.56 -0.23 11.96
C PHE A 55 -9.41 -1.73 12.16
N GLU A 56 -10.43 -2.48 11.75
CA GLU A 56 -10.38 -3.95 11.71
C GLU A 56 -10.46 -4.45 10.28
N TYR A 57 -9.68 -5.49 9.98
CA TYR A 57 -9.75 -6.17 8.71
C TYR A 57 -11.05 -6.98 8.59
N PHE A 58 -11.73 -6.89 7.45
CA PHE A 58 -12.92 -7.69 7.17
C PHE A 58 -12.99 -8.09 5.70
N GLY A 59 -13.43 -9.32 5.41
CA GLY A 59 -13.57 -9.81 4.03
C GLY A 59 -12.23 -10.15 3.35
N PRO A 60 -12.23 -10.49 2.04
CA PRO A 60 -11.01 -10.85 1.29
C PRO A 60 -10.08 -9.65 1.02
N LEU A 61 -8.84 -9.94 0.62
CA LEU A 61 -7.98 -8.93 -0.01
C LEU A 61 -8.54 -8.57 -1.39
N TYR A 62 -8.59 -7.28 -1.68
CA TYR A 62 -8.88 -6.81 -3.03
C TYR A 62 -7.59 -6.77 -3.81
N VAL A 63 -7.52 -7.48 -4.94
CA VAL A 63 -6.35 -7.49 -5.83
C VAL A 63 -6.76 -6.74 -7.10
N PHE A 64 -5.94 -5.79 -7.53
CA PHE A 64 -6.19 -4.99 -8.73
C PHE A 64 -5.68 -5.68 -10.02
N GLU A 65 -5.46 -6.99 -9.98
CA GLU A 65 -5.12 -7.82 -11.14
C GLU A 65 -6.38 -8.10 -11.98
N ASP A 66 -6.40 -7.57 -13.20
CA ASP A 66 -7.17 -8.03 -14.36
C ASP A 66 -6.28 -7.97 -15.61
#